data_AF-Q7U8M1-F1
#
_entry.id   AF-Q7U8M1-F1
#
_cell.length_a   1.000
_cell.length_b   1.000
_cell.length_c   1.000
_cell.angle_alpha   90.00
_cell.angle_beta   90.00
_cell.angle_gamma   90.00
#
_symmetry.space_group_name_H-M   'P 1'
#
loop_
_entity.id
_entity.type
_entity.pdbx_description
1 polymer ?
#
loop_
_entity_poly.entity_id
_entity_poly.type
_entity_poly.pdbx_seq_one_letter_code
_entity_poly.pdbx_strand_id
1 'polypeptide(L)'
;MDIFDAAGLRTFTARSEDLFRLVDHQRVQLFPRGIAELEREAQLMASSTSDTALDPHLLLAYPFAGFFYVSPNNQLLADAIQTGFERAIADGSYQRLVEELIFSPWLRRTLVLKNRRVIVLANPVAADVLSAVDSRHWIVPWPELLNGEIETGEQLCAAQKLKALCS
;
A
#
# COMPACT_ATOMS: atom_id res chain seq x y z
N MET A 1 10.85 4.01 15.65
CA MET A 1 10.33 5.26 15.05
C MET A 1 9.30 4.84 14.03
N ASP A 2 8.06 5.31 14.15
CA ASP A 2 7.02 5.01 13.17
C ASP A 2 7.26 5.86 11.88
N ILE A 3 6.83 5.36 10.72
CA ILE A 3 6.93 6.04 9.41
C ILE A 3 6.25 7.42 9.48
N PHE A 4 5.10 7.49 10.13
CA PHE A 4 4.33 8.73 10.25
C PHE A 4 5.00 9.74 11.20
N ASP A 5 5.57 9.28 12.32
CA ASP A 5 6.35 10.14 13.22
C ASP A 5 7.59 10.71 12.51
N ALA A 6 8.26 9.89 11.68
CA ALA A 6 9.40 10.33 10.88
C ALA A 6 9.04 11.38 9.83
N ALA A 7 7.80 11.37 9.34
CA ALA A 7 7.25 12.40 8.48
C ALA A 7 6.79 13.66 9.23
N GLY A 8 6.98 13.73 10.57
CA GLY A 8 6.53 14.85 11.39
C GLY A 8 5.01 14.87 11.63
N LEU A 9 4.32 13.77 11.34
CA LEU A 9 2.88 13.63 11.60
C LEU A 9 2.66 13.16 13.02
N ARG A 10 1.75 13.81 13.74
CA ARG A 10 1.39 13.42 15.10
C ARG A 10 0.58 12.14 15.08
N THR A 11 1.13 11.07 15.66
CA THR A 11 0.44 9.77 15.77
C THR A 11 -0.24 9.60 17.13
N PHE A 12 -1.25 8.72 17.16
CA PHE A 12 -1.94 8.30 18.37
C PHE A 12 -2.15 6.78 18.32
N THR A 13 -1.99 6.11 19.46
CA THR A 13 -2.22 4.67 19.59
C THR A 13 -3.53 4.42 20.32
N ALA A 14 -4.33 3.49 19.81
CA ALA A 14 -5.57 3.03 20.43
C ALA A 14 -5.78 1.55 20.13
N ARG A 15 -6.76 0.93 20.80
CA ARG A 15 -7.18 -0.43 20.49
C ARG A 15 -7.90 -0.48 19.15
N SER A 16 -7.79 -1.59 18.44
CA SER A 16 -8.31 -1.72 17.07
C SER A 16 -9.80 -1.39 16.95
N GLU A 17 -10.61 -1.79 17.94
CA GLU A 17 -12.04 -1.51 18.00
C GLU A 17 -12.40 -0.02 18.15
N ASP A 18 -11.44 0.81 18.59
CA ASP A 18 -11.66 2.22 18.88
C ASP A 18 -11.25 3.15 17.72
N LEU A 19 -10.49 2.65 16.73
CA LEU A 19 -9.83 3.48 15.71
C LEU A 19 -10.80 4.27 14.83
N PHE A 20 -11.88 3.64 14.33
CA PHE A 20 -12.88 4.35 13.52
C PHE A 20 -13.62 5.42 14.33
N ARG A 21 -13.90 5.18 15.61
CA ARG A 21 -14.56 6.16 16.48
C ARG A 21 -13.70 7.39 16.75
N LEU A 22 -12.36 7.24 16.74
CA LEU A 22 -11.48 8.40 16.89
C LEU A 22 -11.57 9.34 15.69
N VAL A 23 -11.75 8.80 14.49
CA VAL A 23 -11.97 9.59 13.27
C VAL A 23 -13.37 10.22 13.32
N ASP A 24 -14.40 9.41 13.62
CA ASP A 24 -15.80 9.85 13.68
C ASP A 24 -16.02 10.98 14.69
N HIS A 25 -15.39 10.90 15.86
CA HIS A 25 -15.42 11.94 16.89
C HIS A 25 -14.37 13.05 16.69
N GLN A 26 -13.73 13.12 15.52
CA GLN A 26 -12.75 14.14 15.15
C GLN A 26 -11.58 14.28 16.17
N ARG A 27 -11.25 13.18 16.87
CA ARG A 27 -10.09 13.13 17.78
C ARG A 27 -8.78 12.98 17.02
N VAL A 28 -8.84 12.39 15.84
CA VAL A 28 -7.78 12.34 14.84
C VAL A 28 -8.36 12.70 13.47
N GLN A 29 -7.54 13.20 12.55
CA GLN A 29 -8.01 13.62 11.23
C GLN A 29 -8.04 12.48 10.21
N LEU A 30 -7.13 11.51 10.35
CA LEU A 30 -6.95 10.42 9.39
C LEU A 30 -6.63 9.12 10.12
N PHE A 31 -7.13 8.02 9.57
CA PHE A 31 -6.70 6.66 9.92
C PHE A 31 -6.20 5.96 8.64
N PRO A 32 -4.92 6.10 8.28
CA PRO A 32 -4.38 5.56 7.04
C PRO A 32 -4.48 4.04 7.00
N ARG A 33 -5.02 3.50 5.90
CA ARG A 33 -5.12 2.07 5.63
C ARG A 33 -4.43 1.73 4.32
N GLY A 34 -3.93 0.49 4.22
CA GLY A 34 -3.50 -0.03 2.93
C GLY A 34 -4.71 -0.20 2.00
N ILE A 35 -4.46 -0.11 0.69
CA ILE A 35 -5.52 -0.19 -0.32
C ILE A 35 -6.21 -1.57 -0.33
N ALA A 36 -5.49 -2.62 0.08
CA ALA A 36 -5.99 -4.00 0.10
C ALA A 36 -7.02 -4.25 1.22
N GLU A 37 -6.99 -3.42 2.27
CA GLU A 37 -7.92 -3.53 3.40
C GLU A 37 -9.23 -2.77 3.15
N LEU A 38 -9.22 -1.74 2.30
CA LEU A 38 -10.29 -0.75 2.19
C LEU A 38 -11.68 -1.36 1.95
N GLU A 39 -11.82 -2.37 1.10
CA GLU A 39 -13.13 -2.96 0.78
C GLU A 39 -13.78 -3.60 2.01
N ARG A 40 -13.03 -4.42 2.73
CA ARG A 40 -13.51 -5.10 3.93
C ARG A 40 -13.84 -4.08 5.01
N GLU A 41 -13.04 -3.04 5.11
CA GLU A 41 -13.17 -2.04 6.16
C GLU A 41 -14.23 -1.00 5.89
N ALA A 42 -14.53 -0.70 4.64
CA ALA A 42 -15.64 0.18 4.30
C ALA A 42 -16.97 -0.35 4.87
N GLN A 43 -17.15 -1.69 4.90
CA GLN A 43 -18.31 -2.32 5.49
C GLN A 43 -18.34 -2.19 7.03
N LEU A 44 -17.19 -2.35 7.68
CA LEU A 44 -17.07 -2.19 9.14
C LEU A 44 -17.28 -0.72 9.56
N MET A 45 -16.67 0.21 8.82
CA MET A 45 -16.79 1.64 9.04
C MET A 45 -18.25 2.10 8.87
N ALA A 46 -18.92 1.70 7.79
CA ALA A 46 -20.33 2.03 7.55
C ALA A 46 -21.29 1.48 8.62
N SER A 47 -20.92 0.42 9.35
CA SER A 47 -21.74 -0.12 10.44
C SER A 47 -21.41 0.45 11.82
N SER A 48 -20.31 1.20 11.96
CA SER A 48 -19.79 1.67 13.26
C SER A 48 -19.60 3.18 13.38
N THR A 49 -19.83 3.94 12.31
CA THR A 49 -19.62 5.40 12.24
C THR A 49 -20.73 6.07 11.43
N SER A 50 -20.98 7.36 11.67
CA SER A 50 -21.97 8.16 10.92
C SER A 50 -21.35 9.22 10.03
N ASP A 51 -20.19 9.76 10.42
CA ASP A 51 -19.57 10.92 9.78
C ASP A 51 -18.16 10.61 9.24
N THR A 52 -17.73 9.35 9.31
CA THR A 52 -16.48 8.87 8.72
C THR A 52 -16.68 8.46 7.27
N ALA A 53 -15.73 8.83 6.41
CA ALA A 53 -15.72 8.44 5.01
C ALA A 53 -14.31 8.08 4.55
N LEU A 54 -14.21 7.35 3.42
CA LEU A 54 -12.96 7.24 2.71
C LEU A 54 -12.60 8.59 2.10
N ASP A 55 -11.48 9.18 2.52
CA ASP A 55 -10.99 10.43 1.95
C ASP A 55 -10.81 10.28 0.42
N PRO A 56 -11.32 11.21 -0.41
CA PRO A 56 -11.23 11.12 -1.87
C PRO A 56 -10.02 11.86 -2.46
N HIS A 57 -9.20 12.51 -1.63
CA HIS A 57 -8.21 13.49 -2.08
C HIS A 57 -6.77 13.05 -1.91
N LEU A 58 -6.45 12.24 -0.90
CA LEU A 58 -5.09 11.95 -0.48
C LEU A 58 -4.78 10.47 -0.69
N LEU A 59 -3.57 10.19 -1.14
CA LEU A 59 -2.96 8.87 -1.09
C LEU A 59 -1.61 8.99 -0.38
N LEU A 60 -1.48 8.35 0.78
CA LEU A 60 -0.19 8.25 1.45
C LEU A 60 0.56 7.05 0.85
N ALA A 61 1.78 7.27 0.37
CA ALA A 61 2.60 6.23 -0.25
C ALA A 61 3.96 6.17 0.43
N TYR A 62 4.37 4.98 0.86
CA TYR A 62 5.71 4.75 1.40
C TYR A 62 6.25 3.39 0.95
N PRO A 63 7.57 3.27 0.69
CA PRO A 63 8.17 2.02 0.28
C PRO A 63 7.88 0.87 1.26
N PHE A 64 7.37 -0.24 0.73
CA PHE A 64 7.03 -1.43 1.50
C PHE A 64 7.15 -2.69 0.63
N ALA A 65 7.82 -3.72 1.15
CA ALA A 65 7.89 -5.06 0.56
C ALA A 65 7.53 -6.13 1.58
N GLY A 66 6.83 -7.17 1.12
CA GLY A 66 6.68 -8.42 1.84
C GLY A 66 7.84 -9.37 1.53
N PHE A 67 8.31 -10.09 2.54
CA PHE A 67 9.38 -11.09 2.41
C PHE A 67 8.91 -12.43 2.93
N PHE A 68 9.33 -13.51 2.26
CA PHE A 68 9.23 -14.86 2.80
C PHE A 68 10.47 -15.14 3.62
N TYR A 69 10.26 -15.55 4.88
CA TYR A 69 11.34 -15.97 5.77
C TYR A 69 11.32 -17.48 5.93
N VAL A 70 12.48 -18.10 5.75
CA VAL A 70 12.67 -19.53 5.98
C VAL A 70 13.82 -19.75 6.97
N SER A 71 13.90 -20.95 7.55
CA SER A 71 15.02 -21.30 8.42
C SER A 71 16.35 -21.18 7.65
N PRO A 72 17.42 -20.62 8.25
CA PRO A 72 18.74 -20.54 7.63
C PRO A 72 19.30 -21.89 7.18
N ASN A 73 18.85 -22.98 7.81
CA ASN A 73 19.29 -24.34 7.49
C ASN A 73 18.46 -25.01 6.37
N ASN A 74 17.45 -24.31 5.82
CA ASN A 74 16.57 -24.85 4.78
C ASN A 74 16.76 -24.11 3.45
N GLN A 75 17.98 -24.16 2.93
CA GLN A 75 18.34 -23.50 1.67
C GLN A 75 17.51 -24.02 0.48
N LEU A 76 17.17 -25.31 0.47
CA LEU A 76 16.34 -25.90 -0.57
C LEU A 76 14.98 -25.19 -0.70
N LEU A 77 14.34 -24.87 0.43
CA LEU A 77 13.07 -24.14 0.43
C LEU A 77 13.26 -22.68 0.00
N ALA A 78 14.33 -22.02 0.44
CA ALA A 78 14.66 -20.65 0.02
C ALA A 78 14.77 -20.57 -1.52
N ASP A 79 15.57 -21.46 -2.11
CA ASP A 79 15.83 -21.50 -3.55
C ASP A 79 14.55 -21.82 -4.34
N ALA A 80 13.72 -22.73 -3.82
CA ALA A 80 12.45 -23.09 -4.44
C ALA A 80 11.47 -21.91 -4.46
N ILE A 81 11.32 -21.19 -3.34
CA ILE A 81 10.48 -19.99 -3.25
C ILE A 81 11.00 -18.91 -4.19
N GLN A 82 12.31 -18.62 -4.13
CA GLN A 82 12.92 -17.60 -4.98
C GLN A 82 12.71 -17.91 -6.47
N THR A 83 13.05 -19.13 -6.91
CA THR A 83 12.88 -19.56 -8.31
C THR A 83 11.42 -19.48 -8.76
N GLY A 84 10.48 -19.89 -7.89
CA GLY A 84 9.06 -19.80 -8.18
C GLY A 84 8.58 -18.37 -8.37
N PHE A 85 8.98 -17.46 -7.48
CA PHE A 85 8.63 -16.03 -7.58
C PHE A 85 9.26 -15.36 -8.79
N GLU A 86 10.53 -15.63 -9.08
CA GLU A 86 11.21 -15.07 -10.26
C GLU A 86 10.49 -15.47 -11.56
N ARG A 87 10.06 -16.74 -11.67
CA ARG A 87 9.26 -17.22 -12.80
C ARG A 87 7.89 -16.53 -12.87
N ALA A 88 7.20 -16.41 -11.74
CA ALA A 88 5.89 -15.78 -11.67
C ALA A 88 5.91 -14.29 -12.01
N ILE A 89 6.99 -13.60 -11.67
CA ILE A 89 7.22 -12.20 -12.07
C ILE A 89 7.53 -12.13 -13.57
N ALA A 90 8.42 -12.99 -14.07
CA ALA A 90 8.84 -12.99 -15.47
C ALA A 90 7.70 -13.33 -16.45
N ASP A 91 6.80 -14.26 -16.09
CA ASP A 91 5.64 -14.63 -16.92
C ASP A 91 4.36 -13.79 -16.64
N GLY A 92 4.48 -12.83 -15.72
CA GLY A 92 3.42 -11.91 -15.32
C GLY A 92 2.29 -12.53 -14.51
N SER A 93 2.35 -13.80 -14.09
CA SER A 93 1.34 -14.44 -13.26
C SER A 93 1.21 -13.78 -11.89
N TYR A 94 2.30 -13.27 -11.33
CA TYR A 94 2.26 -12.49 -10.09
C TYR A 94 1.40 -11.22 -10.23
N GLN A 95 1.59 -10.45 -11.30
CA GLN A 95 0.79 -9.25 -11.57
C GLN A 95 -0.69 -9.60 -11.76
N ARG A 96 -1.00 -10.67 -12.50
CA ARG A 96 -2.39 -11.14 -12.67
C ARG A 96 -3.04 -11.49 -11.34
N LEU A 97 -2.30 -12.18 -10.46
CA LEU A 97 -2.80 -12.54 -9.13
C LEU A 97 -3.08 -11.30 -8.27
N VAL A 98 -2.22 -10.29 -8.31
CA VAL A 98 -2.45 -9.01 -7.59
C VAL A 98 -3.68 -8.29 -8.14
N GLU A 99 -3.83 -8.24 -9.47
CA GLU A 99 -4.99 -7.59 -10.11
C GLU A 99 -6.31 -8.31 -9.80
N GLU A 100 -6.26 -9.62 -9.62
CA GLU A 100 -7.41 -10.45 -9.27
C GLU A 100 -7.78 -10.35 -7.78
N LEU A 101 -6.79 -10.45 -6.88
CA LEU A 101 -7.04 -10.57 -5.44
C LEU A 101 -7.04 -9.23 -4.70
N ILE A 102 -6.26 -8.25 -5.16
CA ILE A 102 -6.09 -6.96 -4.47
C ILE A 102 -6.82 -5.84 -5.20
N PHE A 103 -6.75 -5.79 -6.53
CA PHE A 103 -7.43 -4.73 -7.31
C PHE A 103 -8.88 -5.12 -7.58
N SER A 104 -9.64 -5.34 -6.52
CA SER A 104 -11.03 -5.79 -6.61
C SER A 104 -11.89 -4.80 -7.41
N PRO A 105 -13.00 -5.26 -8.02
CA PRO A 105 -13.93 -4.36 -8.72
C PRO A 105 -14.44 -3.22 -7.84
N TRP A 106 -14.60 -3.45 -6.52
CA TRP A 106 -14.93 -2.39 -5.57
C TRP A 106 -13.80 -1.37 -5.47
N LEU A 107 -12.55 -1.82 -5.32
CA LEU A 107 -11.42 -0.92 -5.18
C LEU A 107 -11.22 -0.06 -6.44
N ARG A 108 -11.33 -0.64 -7.63
CA ARG A 108 -11.20 0.10 -8.91
C ARG A 108 -12.22 1.24 -9.02
N ARG A 109 -13.45 1.01 -8.58
CA ARG A 109 -14.52 2.02 -8.61
C ARG A 109 -14.41 3.06 -7.49
N THR A 110 -14.01 2.63 -6.29
CA THR A 110 -14.08 3.47 -5.08
C THR A 110 -12.79 4.23 -4.79
N LEU A 111 -11.62 3.71 -5.21
CA LEU A 111 -10.35 4.37 -4.96
C LEU A 111 -10.25 5.69 -5.73
N VAL A 112 -10.74 5.73 -6.97
CA VAL A 112 -10.67 6.92 -7.86
C VAL A 112 -9.24 7.48 -7.91
N LEU A 113 -8.27 6.58 -8.14
CA LEU A 113 -6.84 6.88 -7.96
C LEU A 113 -6.41 8.16 -8.70
N LYS A 114 -6.88 8.36 -9.94
CA LYS A 114 -6.55 9.53 -10.77
C LYS A 114 -6.74 10.88 -10.06
N ASN A 115 -7.72 10.99 -9.18
CA ASN A 115 -8.11 12.26 -8.56
C ASN A 115 -7.35 12.56 -7.27
N ARG A 116 -6.44 11.67 -6.83
CA ARG A 116 -5.72 11.81 -5.56
C ARG A 116 -4.41 12.57 -5.73
N ARG A 117 -4.11 13.44 -4.77
CA ARG A 117 -2.77 13.94 -4.47
C ARG A 117 -1.99 12.83 -3.76
N VAL A 118 -0.81 12.51 -4.25
CA VAL A 118 0.07 11.53 -3.61
C VAL A 118 0.99 12.27 -2.65
N ILE A 119 1.02 11.82 -1.40
CA ILE A 119 1.97 12.27 -0.39
C ILE A 119 2.93 11.12 -0.13
N VAL A 120 4.18 11.31 -0.53
CA VAL A 120 5.22 10.29 -0.40
C VAL A 120 5.90 10.46 0.95
N LEU A 121 5.95 9.38 1.73
CA LEU A 121 6.66 9.32 3.00
C LEU A 121 7.89 8.41 2.86
N ALA A 122 9.01 8.84 3.44
CA ALA A 122 10.17 7.96 3.57
C ALA A 122 9.86 6.85 4.58
N ASN A 123 10.38 5.65 4.34
CA ASN A 123 10.34 4.56 5.30
C ASN A 123 11.75 4.29 5.85
N PRO A 124 12.26 5.11 6.79
CA PRO A 124 13.64 4.99 7.27
C PRO A 124 13.89 3.68 8.01
N VAL A 125 12.84 3.07 8.58
CA VAL A 125 12.95 1.81 9.33
C VAL A 125 13.31 0.64 8.43
N ALA A 126 12.80 0.63 7.20
CA ALA A 126 13.01 -0.45 6.26
C ALA A 126 14.01 -0.11 5.14
N ALA A 127 14.60 1.10 5.14
CA ALA A 127 15.43 1.61 4.04
C ALA A 127 16.53 0.62 3.61
N ASP A 128 17.28 0.06 4.57
CA ASP A 128 18.37 -0.88 4.28
C ASP A 128 17.87 -2.15 3.60
N VAL A 129 16.81 -2.77 4.14
CA VAL A 129 16.24 -4.01 3.60
C VAL A 129 15.62 -3.77 2.22
N LEU A 130 14.93 -2.64 2.04
CA LEU A 130 14.29 -2.29 0.77
C LEU A 130 15.32 -1.95 -0.32
N SER A 131 16.50 -1.44 0.06
CA SER A 131 17.59 -1.17 -0.89
C SER A 131 18.14 -2.44 -1.56
N ALA A 132 17.97 -3.60 -0.91
CA ALA A 132 18.39 -4.90 -1.44
C ALA A 132 17.37 -5.55 -2.39
N VAL A 133 16.16 -4.97 -2.53
CA VAL A 133 15.11 -5.53 -3.39
C VAL A 133 15.39 -5.22 -4.86
N ASP A 134 15.38 -6.25 -5.70
CA ASP A 134 15.49 -6.11 -7.16
C ASP A 134 14.37 -5.20 -7.69
N SER A 135 14.73 -4.20 -8.51
CA SER A 135 13.79 -3.21 -9.01
C SER A 135 12.63 -3.82 -9.81
N ARG A 136 12.83 -4.98 -10.44
CA ARG A 136 11.80 -5.69 -11.21
C ARG A 136 10.67 -6.21 -10.35
N HIS A 137 10.91 -6.44 -9.05
CA HIS A 137 9.93 -6.96 -8.11
C HIS A 137 8.91 -5.89 -7.68
N TRP A 138 9.20 -4.61 -7.87
CA TRP A 138 8.30 -3.54 -7.49
C TRP A 138 7.08 -3.44 -8.42
N ILE A 139 5.90 -3.30 -7.82
CA ILE A 139 4.66 -2.92 -8.52
C ILE A 139 4.54 -1.39 -8.59
N VAL A 140 5.08 -0.71 -7.58
CA VAL A 140 5.03 0.75 -7.41
C VAL A 140 6.38 1.36 -7.84
N PRO A 141 6.37 2.44 -8.64
CA PRO A 141 7.60 3.14 -9.08
C PRO A 141 8.18 3.99 -7.93
N TRP A 142 8.83 3.34 -6.96
CA TRP A 142 9.39 4.02 -5.78
C TRP A 142 10.46 5.06 -6.10
N PRO A 143 11.41 4.84 -7.03
CA PRO A 143 12.40 5.88 -7.37
C PRO A 143 11.75 7.19 -7.80
N GLU A 144 10.76 7.13 -8.69
CA GLU A 144 10.06 8.28 -9.24
C GLU A 144 9.20 8.98 -8.17
N LEU A 145 8.57 8.21 -7.28
CA LEU A 145 7.82 8.75 -6.13
C LEU A 145 8.76 9.47 -5.13
N LEU A 146 9.87 8.84 -4.75
CA LEU A 146 10.80 9.38 -3.76
C LEU A 146 11.55 10.62 -4.27
N ASN A 147 11.77 10.71 -5.58
CA ASN A 147 12.38 11.88 -6.24
C ASN A 147 11.40 13.02 -6.53
N GLY A 148 10.10 12.84 -6.26
CA GLY A 148 9.06 13.85 -6.54
C GLY A 148 8.68 13.96 -8.02
N GLU A 149 9.00 12.97 -8.84
CA GLU A 149 8.58 12.92 -10.25
C GLU A 149 7.12 12.49 -10.39
N ILE A 150 6.65 11.66 -9.45
CA ILE A 150 5.25 11.24 -9.32
C ILE A 150 4.66 11.82 -8.05
N GLU A 151 3.60 12.59 -8.26
CA GLU A 151 3.03 13.49 -7.28
C GLU A 151 1.49 13.44 -7.28
N THR A 152 0.89 12.91 -8.35
CA THR A 152 -0.55 12.71 -8.49
C THR A 152 -0.89 11.27 -8.81
N GLY A 153 -2.11 10.87 -8.47
CA GLY A 153 -2.61 9.55 -8.81
C GLY A 153 -2.80 9.36 -10.31
N GLU A 154 -3.03 10.43 -11.09
CA GLU A 154 -3.01 10.38 -12.54
C GLU A 154 -1.65 9.92 -13.09
N GLN A 155 -0.54 10.42 -12.53
CA GLN A 155 0.80 9.95 -12.88
C GLN A 155 1.02 8.48 -12.47
N LEU A 156 0.52 8.07 -11.29
CA LEU A 156 0.55 6.64 -10.90
C LEU A 156 -0.22 5.75 -11.86
N CYS A 157 -1.34 6.24 -12.42
CA CYS A 157 -2.12 5.50 -13.41
C CYS A 157 -1.39 5.28 -14.74
N ALA A 158 -0.32 6.03 -15.01
CA ALA A 158 0.55 5.79 -16.15
C ALA A 158 1.46 4.55 -15.96
N ALA A 159 1.70 4.14 -14.71
CA ALA A 159 2.47 2.93 -14.42
C ALA A 159 1.69 1.67 -14.83
N GLN A 160 2.27 0.86 -15.71
CA GLN A 160 1.60 -0.31 -16.30
C GLN A 160 1.03 -1.26 -15.23
N LYS A 161 1.77 -1.51 -14.16
CA LYS A 161 1.39 -2.41 -13.06
C LYS A 161 0.30 -1.85 -12.13
N LEU A 162 -0.04 -0.57 -12.24
CA LEU A 162 -1.10 0.08 -11.45
C LEU A 162 -2.30 0.51 -12.30
N LYS A 163 -2.19 0.46 -13.63
CA LYS A 163 -3.21 0.92 -14.58
C LYS A 163 -4.59 0.31 -14.33
N ALA A 164 -4.65 -0.93 -13.86
CA ALA A 164 -5.89 -1.63 -13.53
C ALA A 164 -6.67 -0.99 -12.36
N LEU A 165 -6.06 -0.15 -11.53
CA LEU A 165 -6.75 0.64 -10.49
C LEU A 165 -7.43 1.90 -11.03
N CYS A 166 -7.22 2.20 -12.32
CA CYS A 166 -7.60 3.47 -12.94
C CYS A 166 -8.59 3.31 -14.11
N SER A 167 -9.07 2.08 -14.30
CA SER A 167 -10.03 1.65 -15.32
C SER A 167 -11.47 1.71 -14.83
#